data_AF-A0A2N5MJ33-F1
#
_entry.id   AF-A0A2N5MJ33-F1
#
_cell.length_a   1.000
_cell.length_b   1.000
_cell.length_c   1.000
_cell.angle_alpha   90.00
_cell.angle_beta   90.00
_cell.angle_gamma   90.00
#
_symmetry.space_group_name_H-M   'P 1'
#
loop_
_entity.id
_entity.type
_entity.pdbx_description
1 polymer ?
#
loop_
_entity_poly.entity_id
_entity_poly.type
_entity_poly.pdbx_seq_one_letter_code
_entity_poly.pdbx_strand_id
1 'polypeptide(L)' 'MSTLIWTLMIVSIAIVIVSIVYTFAVGRTQKVLKGEYDAQIDEKIQQHPYLLNPVFLSIALFFVFVLGYILYWSVK' A
#
# COMPACT_ATOMS: atom_id res chain seq x y z
N MET A 1 1.32 27.33 17.39
CA MET A 1 1.40 26.05 16.66
C MET A 1 1.43 24.93 17.69
N SER A 2 0.46 24.02 17.71
CA SER A 2 0.35 23.02 18.79
C SER A 2 1.38 21.90 18.63
N THR A 3 1.88 21.35 19.74
CA THR A 3 2.83 20.23 19.77
C THR A 3 2.31 19.00 19.05
N LEU A 4 1.01 18.75 19.11
CA LEU A 4 0.32 17.65 18.41
C LEU A 4 0.47 17.73 16.90
N ILE A 5 0.35 18.93 16.31
CA ILE A 5 0.49 19.12 14.86
C ILE A 5 1.91 18.77 14.41
N TRP A 6 2.92 19.19 15.17
CA TRP A 6 4.32 18.85 14.89
C TRP A 6 4.58 17.35 14.98
N THR A 7 4.05 16.67 16.01
CA THR A 7 4.19 15.22 16.17
C THR A 7 3.57 14.47 15.00
N LEU A 8 2.35 14.81 14.60
CA LEU A 8 1.66 14.16 13.47
C LEU A 8 2.39 14.39 12.15
N MET A 9 2.95 15.58 11.94
CA MET A 9 3.68 15.91 10.73
C MET A 9 4.95 15.05 10.59
N ILE A 10 5.71 14.90 11.67
CA ILE A 10 6.93 14.07 11.68
C ILE A 10 6.59 12.60 11.40
N VAL A 11 5.55 12.07 12.06
CA VAL A 11 5.09 10.69 11.85
C VAL A 11 4.66 10.47 10.40
N SER A 12 3.92 11.43 9.82
CA SER A 12 3.46 11.34 8.44
C SER A 12 4.62 11.31 7.44
N ILE A 13 5.62 12.18 7.65
CA ILE A 13 6.83 12.20 6.82
C ILE A 13 7.59 10.88 6.91
N ALA A 14 7.74 10.32 8.12
CA ALA A 14 8.40 9.03 8.32
C ALA A 14 7.68 7.90 7.56
N ILE A 15 6.35 7.85 7.63
CA ILE A 15 5.55 6.85 6.90
C ILE A 15 5.76 6.98 5.40
N VAL A 16 5.74 8.21 4.86
CA VAL A 16 5.95 8.47 3.43
C VAL A 16 7.35 8.00 2.99
N ILE A 17 8.39 8.36 3.73
CA ILE A 17 9.77 7.98 3.41
C ILE A 17 9.92 6.45 3.41
N VAL A 18 9.42 5.76 4.45
CA VAL A 18 9.47 4.30 4.54
C VAL A 18 8.72 3.65 3.38
N SER A 19 7.52 4.16 3.05
CA SER A 19 6.70 3.63 1.96
C SER A 19 7.39 3.78 0.60
N ILE A 20 8.03 4.93 0.36
CA ILE A 20 8.78 5.20 -0.87
C ILE A 20 9.98 4.26 -0.97
N VAL A 21 10.79 4.16 0.08
CA VAL A 21 11.97 3.27 0.10
C VAL A 21 11.56 1.82 -0.12
N TYR A 22 10.50 1.36 0.56
CA TYR A 22 9.97 0.02 0.38
C TYR A 22 9.50 -0.22 -1.05
N THR A 23 8.77 0.72 -1.65
CA THR A 23 8.30 0.64 -3.04
C THR A 23 9.46 0.54 -4.02
N PHE A 24 10.50 1.36 -3.84
CA PHE A 24 11.70 1.29 -4.68
C PHE A 24 12.47 0.00 -4.48
N ALA A 25 12.60 -0.50 -3.25
CA ALA A 25 13.28 -1.76 -2.97
C ALA A 25 12.57 -2.94 -3.63
N VAL A 26 11.25 -3.07 -3.43
CA VAL A 26 10.42 -4.12 -4.05
C VAL A 26 10.43 -4.01 -5.57
N GLY A 27 10.25 -2.80 -6.10
CA GLY A 27 10.27 -2.55 -7.55
C GLY A 27 11.62 -2.86 -8.19
N ARG A 28 12.72 -2.59 -7.49
CA ARG A 28 14.07 -2.94 -7.96
C ARG A 28 14.30 -4.45 -7.95
N THR A 29 13.87 -5.17 -6.92
CA THR A 29 13.96 -6.64 -6.86
C THR A 29 13.14 -7.28 -7.98
N GLN A 30 11.94 -6.77 -8.28
CA GLN A 30 11.14 -7.26 -9.41
C GLN A 30 11.79 -6.97 -10.78
N LYS A 31 12.44 -5.82 -10.97
CA LYS A 31 13.15 -5.48 -12.21
C LYS A 31 14.43 -6.31 -12.41
N VAL A 32 15.15 -6.60 -11.33
CA VAL A 32 16.38 -7.43 -11.36
C VAL A 32 16.04 -8.91 -11.61
N LEU A 33 14.89 -9.39 -11.13
CA LEU A 33 14.39 -10.75 -11.40
C LEU A 33 13.76 -10.90 -12.79
N LYS A 34 13.30 -9.81 -13.42
CA LYS A 34 12.71 -9.77 -14.77
C LYS A 34 13.75 -9.48 -15.86
N GLY A 35 14.82 -10.26 -15.90
CA GLY A 35 15.69 -10.31 -17.08
C GLY A 35 14.93 -10.89 -18.28
N GLU A 36 14.69 -10.07 -19.28
CA GLU A 36 14.25 -10.37 -20.67
C GLU A 36 12.98 -11.18 -20.97
N TYR A 37 12.25 -11.78 -20.02
CA TYR A 37 11.07 -12.59 -20.35
C TYR A 37 9.84 -12.29 -19.49
N ASP A 38 8.65 -12.45 -20.08
CA ASP A 38 7.40 -12.75 -19.38
C ASP A 38 7.63 -14.02 -18.55
N ALA A 39 8.18 -13.85 -17.36
CA ALA A 39 8.35 -14.93 -16.40
C ALA A 39 6.96 -15.46 -16.04
N GLN A 40 6.81 -16.78 -16.07
CA GLN A 40 5.57 -17.44 -15.64
C GLN A 40 5.22 -16.93 -14.25
N ILE A 41 4.00 -16.42 -14.10
CA ILE A 41 3.49 -15.91 -12.82
C ILE A 41 3.63 -17.04 -11.81
N ASP A 42 4.33 -16.78 -10.70
CA ASP A 42 4.55 -17.75 -9.62
C ASP A 42 3.22 -18.41 -9.24
N GLU A 43 3.21 -19.75 -9.12
CA GLU A 43 2.02 -20.56 -8.83
C GLU A 43 1.29 -20.05 -7.58
N LYS A 44 2.01 -19.50 -6.60
CA LYS A 44 1.40 -18.89 -5.41
C LYS A 44 0.59 -17.63 -5.71
N ILE A 45 1.04 -16.82 -6.66
CA ILE A 45 0.31 -15.61 -7.11
C ILE A 45 -0.93 -16.03 -7.92
N GLN A 46 -0.85 -17.13 -8.68
CA GLN A 46 -1.99 -17.69 -9.41
C GLN A 46 -3.06 -18.29 -8.48
N GLN A 47 -2.66 -18.84 -7.32
CA GLN A 47 -3.61 -19.37 -6.33
C GLN A 47 -4.39 -18.27 -5.62
N HIS A 48 -3.79 -17.10 -5.40
CA HIS A 48 -4.44 -15.98 -4.72
C HIS A 48 -4.25 -14.65 -5.47
N PRO A 49 -4.81 -14.53 -6.69
CA PRO A 49 -4.55 -13.39 -7.58
C PRO A 49 -5.11 -12.08 -7.04
N TYR A 50 -6.16 -12.13 -6.20
CA TYR A 50 -6.75 -10.93 -5.61
C TYR A 50 -6.06 -10.47 -4.32
N LEU A 51 -5.55 -11.41 -3.52
CA LEU A 51 -4.89 -11.08 -2.24
C LEU A 51 -3.44 -10.64 -2.43
N LEU A 52 -2.79 -11.07 -3.51
CA LEU A 52 -1.40 -10.74 -3.81
C LEU A 52 -1.25 -9.65 -4.87
N ASN A 53 -2.37 -9.13 -5.41
CA ASN A 53 -2.35 -8.00 -6.32
C ASN A 53 -2.50 -6.67 -5.55
N PRO A 54 -1.47 -5.81 -5.53
CA PRO A 54 -1.49 -4.55 -4.78
C PRO A 54 -2.59 -3.59 -5.25
N VAL A 55 -3.08 -3.70 -6.49
CA VAL A 55 -4.20 -2.87 -7.00
C VAL A 55 -5.50 -3.25 -6.29
N PHE A 56 -5.80 -4.56 -6.18
CA PHE A 56 -7.01 -5.03 -5.51
C PHE A 56 -7.00 -4.70 -4.01
N LEU A 57 -5.85 -4.88 -3.35
CA LEU A 57 -5.63 -4.47 -1.96
C LEU A 57 -5.89 -2.97 -1.74
N SER A 58 -5.40 -2.13 -2.65
CA SER A 58 -5.60 -0.67 -2.57
C SER A 58 -7.07 -0.29 -2.70
N ILE A 59 -7.81 -0.93 -3.61
CA ILE A 59 -9.25 -0.72 -3.78
C ILE A 59 -10.01 -1.17 -2.52
N ALA A 60 -9.69 -2.35 -1.99
CA ALA A 60 -10.32 -2.85 -0.76
C ALA A 60 -10.07 -1.90 0.43
N LEU A 61 -8.83 -1.44 0.59
CA LEU A 61 -8.45 -0.49 1.64
C LEU A 61 -9.19 0.85 1.49
N PHE A 62 -9.33 1.35 0.26
CA PHE A 62 -10.12 2.55 -0.02
C PHE A 62 -11.57 2.41 0.46
N PHE A 63 -12.24 1.29 0.13
CA PHE A 63 -13.61 1.05 0.59
C PHE A 63 -13.71 0.97 2.11
N VAL A 64 -12.73 0.35 2.78
CA VAL A 64 -12.69 0.29 4.25
C VAL A 64 -12.64 1.71 4.85
N PHE A 65 -11.79 2.58 4.32
CA PHE A 65 -11.71 3.97 4.81
C PHE A 65 -12.97 4.78 4.50
N VAL A 66 -13.52 4.66 3.29
CA VAL A 66 -14.74 5.38 2.90
C VAL A 66 -15.92 4.93 3.74
N LEU A 67 -16.13 3.62 3.89
CA LEU A 67 -17.23 3.09 4.70
C LEU A 67 -17.04 3.45 6.17
N GLY A 68 -15.82 3.34 6.71
CA GLY A 68 -15.51 3.76 8.07
C GLY A 68 -15.82 5.24 8.30
N TYR A 69 -15.48 6.10 7.34
CA TYR A 69 -15.78 7.53 7.39
C TYR A 69 -17.29 7.82 7.33
N ILE A 70 -18.02 7.16 6.42
CA ILE A 70 -19.48 7.29 6.30
C ILE A 70 -20.15 6.84 7.59
N LEU A 71 -19.78 5.69 8.15
CA LEU A 71 -20.35 5.16 9.39
C LEU A 71 -20.07 6.08 10.57
N TYR A 72 -18.84 6.60 10.69
CA TYR A 72 -18.49 7.58 11.71
C TYR A 72 -19.39 8.82 11.66
N TRP A 73 -19.64 9.36 10.45
CA TRP A 73 -20.54 10.49 10.25
C TRP A 73 -22.02 10.14 10.34
N SER A 74 -22.40 8.89 10.14
CA SER A 74 -23.80 8.45 10.24
C SER A 74 -24.24 8.23 11.70
N VAL A 75 -23.31 7.91 12.60
CA VAL A 75 -23.59 7.66 14.03
C VAL A 75 -23.40 8.92 14.88
N LYS A 76 -22.63 9.89 14.37
CA LYS A 76 -22.43 11.21 14.98
C LYS A 76 -23.51 12.19 14.54
#